data_AF-A0A0C2FYL3-F1
#
_entry.id   AF-A0A0C2FYL3-F1
#
_cell.length_a   1.000
_cell.length_b   1.000
_cell.length_c   1.000
_cell.angle_alpha   90.00
_cell.angle_beta   90.00
_cell.angle_gamma   90.00
#
_symmetry.space_group_name_H-M   'P 1'
#
loop_
_entity.id
_entity.type
_entity.pdbx_description
1 polymer ?
#
loop_
_entity_poly.entity_id
_entity_poly.type
_entity_poly.pdbx_seq_one_letter_code
_entity_poly.pdbx_strand_id
1 'polypeptide(L)' 'MLASFTKFVAIVFTPVEELAAETDFDKRLPCDQWWLKLRPLLRILAKHTSIYHTEAMEETEDFE' A
#
# COMPACT_ATOMS: atom_id res chain seq x y z
N MET A 1 24.19 -8.63 -16.19
CA MET A 1 23.86 -7.26 -15.75
C MET A 1 22.38 -6.93 -15.93
N LEU A 2 21.46 -7.88 -15.76
CA LEU A 2 20.01 -7.65 -15.65
C LEU A 2 19.42 -8.85 -14.89
N ALA A 3 19.33 -8.73 -13.59
CA ALA A 3 18.52 -9.62 -12.77
C ALA A 3 17.84 -8.75 -11.71
N SER A 4 16.92 -7.90 -12.19
CA SER A 4 15.99 -7.22 -11.31
C SER A 4 14.62 -7.31 -11.96
N PHE A 5 13.62 -7.41 -11.09
CA PHE A 5 12.22 -7.18 -11.40
C PHE A 5 11.40 -8.39 -11.90
N THR A 6 11.29 -9.43 -11.06
CA THR A 6 10.01 -10.15 -10.85
C THR A 6 10.18 -11.16 -9.71
N LYS A 7 9.95 -10.69 -8.47
CA LYS A 7 9.79 -11.59 -7.32
C LYS A 7 8.38 -12.17 -7.42
N PHE A 8 8.23 -13.26 -8.19
CA PHE A 8 7.03 -14.10 -8.16
C PHE A 8 6.83 -14.63 -6.74
N VAL A 9 5.58 -14.81 -6.31
CA VAL A 9 5.25 -15.40 -5.00
C VAL A 9 5.77 -16.84 -4.97
N ALA A 10 6.99 -17.01 -4.49
CA ALA A 10 7.66 -18.27 -4.21
C ALA A 10 8.46 -18.08 -2.92
N ILE A 11 8.51 -19.12 -2.08
CA ILE A 11 9.33 -19.10 -0.87
C ILE A 11 10.78 -19.25 -1.31
N VAL A 12 11.49 -18.12 -1.42
CA VAL A 12 12.91 -18.06 -1.77
C VAL A 12 13.68 -17.66 -0.52
N PHE A 13 14.71 -18.45 -0.18
CA PHE A 13 15.63 -18.12 0.91
C PHE A 13 16.73 -17.20 0.37
N THR A 14 16.91 -16.05 1.01
CA THR A 14 17.98 -15.09 0.68
C THR A 14 19.09 -15.21 1.73
N PRO A 15 20.36 -15.37 1.33
CA PRO A 15 21.49 -15.35 2.26
C PRO A 15 21.55 -14.05 3.07
N VAL A 16 21.99 -14.15 4.34
CA VAL A 16 22.06 -12.98 5.24
C VAL A 16 23.07 -11.94 4.76
N GLU A 17 24.15 -12.37 4.10
CA GLU A 17 25.17 -11.48 3.53
C GLU A 17 24.59 -10.56 2.45
N GLU A 18 23.67 -11.06 1.64
CA GLU A 18 22.96 -10.27 0.63
C GLU A 18 21.97 -9.30 1.30
N LEU A 19 21.27 -9.77 2.34
CA LEU A 19 20.33 -8.93 3.10
C LEU A 19 21.04 -7.77 3.81
N ALA A 20 22.30 -7.96 4.23
CA ALA A 20 23.10 -6.93 4.87
C ALA A 20 23.39 -5.73 3.98
N ALA A 21 23.48 -5.93 2.66
CA ALA A 21 23.70 -4.85 1.71
C ALA A 21 22.44 -3.97 1.52
N GLU A 22 21.26 -4.53 1.77
CA GLU A 22 19.95 -3.89 1.53
C GLU A 22 19.24 -3.44 2.81
N THR A 23 19.78 -3.76 3.99
CA THR A 23 19.16 -3.45 5.28
C THR A 23 20.15 -2.82 6.26
N ASP A 24 19.68 -1.83 7.01
CA ASP A 24 20.41 -1.24 8.14
C ASP A 24 20.06 -2.06 9.40
N PHE A 25 21.02 -2.87 9.88
CA PHE A 25 20.82 -3.74 11.04
C PHE A 25 20.81 -2.99 12.38
N ASP A 26 21.52 -1.86 12.48
CA ASP A 26 21.55 -1.06 13.71
C ASP A 26 20.17 -0.48 13.98
N LYS A 27 19.54 0.05 12.92
CA LYS A 27 18.17 0.58 12.97
C LYS A 27 17.10 -0.48 12.76
N ARG A 28 17.49 -1.68 12.33
CA ARG A 28 16.60 -2.81 11.96
C ARG A 28 15.57 -2.42 10.90
N LEU A 29 15.97 -1.59 9.94
CA LEU A 29 15.10 -1.09 8.89
C LEU A 29 15.67 -1.42 7.50
N PRO A 30 14.81 -1.77 6.52
CA PRO A 30 15.23 -1.84 5.12
C PRO A 30 15.64 -0.46 4.60
N CYS A 31 16.66 -0.42 3.73
CA CYS A 31 17.03 0.79 3.02
C CYS A 31 15.89 1.26 2.10
N ASP A 32 15.27 0.32 1.38
CA ASP A 32 14.12 0.58 0.53
C ASP A 32 12.79 0.36 1.25
N GLN A 33 12.10 1.47 1.50
CA GLN A 33 10.81 1.50 2.18
C GLN A 33 9.66 1.66 1.18
N TRP A 34 9.28 0.57 0.50
CA TRP A 34 8.23 0.58 -0.53
C TRP A 34 6.89 1.19 -0.05
N TRP A 35 6.49 0.89 1.18
CA TRP A 35 5.26 1.37 1.82
C TRP A 35 5.18 2.90 2.00
N LEU A 36 6.31 3.62 2.05
CA LEU A 36 6.28 5.08 2.09
C LEU A 36 5.66 5.66 0.81
N LYS A 37 5.76 4.96 -0.32
CA LYS A 37 5.14 5.33 -1.59
C LYS A 37 3.61 5.21 -1.55
N LEU A 38 3.06 4.45 -0.60
CA LEU A 38 1.62 4.30 -0.40
C LEU A 38 1.02 5.48 0.39
N ARG A 39 1.83 6.18 1.20
CA ARG A 39 1.35 7.28 2.07
C ARG A 39 0.67 8.42 1.30
N PRO A 40 1.16 8.89 0.14
CA PRO A 40 0.46 9.91 -0.65
C PRO A 40 -0.92 9.45 -1.11
N LEU A 41 -1.07 8.18 -1.50
CA LEU A 41 -2.35 7.61 -1.93
C LEU A 41 -3.36 7.57 -0.79
N LEU A 42 -2.93 7.07 0.38
CA LEU A 42 -3.77 7.08 1.60
C LEU A 42 -4.21 8.50 1.98
N ARG A 43 -3.33 9.50 1.82
CA ARG A 43 -3.68 10.90 2.09
C ARG A 43 -4.72 11.46 1.13
N ILE A 44 -4.72 11.02 -0.13
CA ILE A 44 -5.75 11.41 -1.12
C ILE A 44 -7.07 10.75 -0.76
N LEU A 45 -7.05 9.45 -0.47
CA LEU A 45 -8.25 8.71 -0.08
C LEU A 45 -8.89 9.26 1.20
N ALA A 46 -8.08 9.61 2.19
CA ALA A 46 -8.56 10.21 3.45
C ALA A 46 -9.24 11.58 3.26
N LYS A 47 -8.96 12.28 2.16
CA LYS A 47 -9.58 13.57 1.83
C LYS A 47 -10.85 13.42 0.99
N HIS A 48 -11.06 12.27 0.36
CA HIS A 48 -12.22 12.04 -0.47
C HIS A 48 -13.41 11.66 0.42
N THR A 49 -14.38 12.57 0.56
CA THR A 49 -15.67 12.23 1.17
C THR A 49 -16.35 11.21 0.28
N SER A 50 -16.50 9.98 0.75
CA SER A 50 -17.16 8.93 -0.02
C SER A 50 -18.60 9.34 -0.34
N ILE A 51 -18.86 9.66 -1.59
CA ILE A 51 -20.20 9.96 -2.11
C ILE A 51 -20.90 8.64 -2.38
N TYR A 52 -21.07 7.81 -1.35
CA TYR A 52 -21.95 6.65 -1.47
C TYR A 52 -23.37 7.18 -1.40
N HIS A 53 -24.01 7.32 -2.56
CA HIS A 53 -25.45 7.56 -2.60
C HIS A 53 -26.13 6.24 -2.26
N THR A 54 -26.73 6.14 -1.08
CA THR A 54 -27.52 4.96 -0.72
C THR A 54 -28.82 5.03 -1.51
N GLU A 55 -28.91 4.31 -2.62
CA GLU A 55 -30.06 4.30 -3.55
C GLU A 55 -31.32 3.61 -2.96
N ALA A 56 -31.45 3.52 -1.63
CA ALA A 56 -32.43 2.66 -0.96
C ALA A 56 -33.31 3.37 0.09
N MET A 57 -33.37 4.71 0.09
CA MET A 57 -34.45 5.42 0.76
C MET A 57 -35.24 6.16 -0.31
N GLU A 58 -36.32 5.54 -0.78
CA GLU A 58 -37.41 6.25 -1.45
C GLU A 58 -37.95 7.25 -0.43
N GLU A 59 -37.65 8.54 -0.60
CA GLU A 59 -38.38 9.60 0.09
C GLU A 59 -39.81 9.53 -0.46
N THR A 60 -40.73 9.01 0.35
CA THR A 60 -42.16 9.19 0.08
C THR A 60 -42.44 10.68 0.20
N GLU A 61 -42.52 11.37 -0.94
CA GLU A 61 -42.93 12.77 -1.04
C GLU A 61 -44.36 12.90 -0.53
N ASP A 62 -44.53 13.26 0.75
CA ASP A 62 -45.79 13.78 1.27
C ASP A 62 -46.00 15.20 0.70
N PHE A 63 -46.73 15.29 -0.41
CA PHE A 63 -47.24 16.56 -0.93
C PHE A 63 -48.39 17.06 -0.04
N GLU A 64 -48.22 18.23 0.59
CA GLU A 64 -49.32 19.08 1.07
C GLU A 64 -50.01 19.82 -0.09
#